data_AF-A0A7Y2JJD7-F1
#
_entry.id   AF-A0A7Y2JJD7-F1
#
_cell.length_a   1.000
_cell.length_b   1.000
_cell.length_c   1.000
_cell.angle_alpha   90.00
_cell.angle_beta   90.00
_cell.angle_gamma   90.00
#
_symmetry.space_group_name_H-M   'P 1'
#
loop_
_entity.id
_entity.type
_entity.pdbx_description
1 polymer ?
#
loop_
_entity_poly.entity_id
_entity_poly.type
_entity_poly.pdbx_seq_one_letter_code
_entity_poly.pdbx_strand_id
1 'polypeptide(L)'
;MTGVSRDGQALWLLAATFVVAVAGLVYELIAGAVSSYLLGDSVTQFSLVIGVFMTSMGLGAWASRFVEVPERGFTLSQVLLGIVGGFSAPVLFLAYGYLDGLHAILFALVIAIGALSGLEIPLITRILTEREAMKHTLSSVLTADYAGALVAALLFPLVIVPQLGLMAASLSFGLLNLLVAGISVWLFRDRIGWLLRGAWVLGLAACAAGLWWSDRIVSLADAAFFEDNVILAEETSYQRIVVTEWRGRYRLFLNGSIQFDTLDEHRYHESLVHPAMAHAPRRADVLILGGGDGMAAREVLRWDGVERVVLVDLDPRVTELFRDNGTLAALNGRALDDPRLEIRNEDAWLFARESDQVFDVVILDLPDPRDFAVSKLYSREFYAPLMERLSPRGVVVTQGGSPVFAREAFWSVVRTWTGTRNPARPGQRLTLVPYHTYIPSFGDWGFLMVTQDCSFREPAALPSCVKYVS
;
A
#
# COMPACT_ATOMS: atom_id res chain seq x y z
N MET A 1 43.80 2.24 -31.04
CA MET A 1 43.66 3.51 -30.32
C MET A 1 42.46 4.25 -30.89
N THR A 2 41.32 4.26 -30.19
CA THR A 2 40.14 5.07 -30.53
C THR A 2 39.83 5.88 -29.29
N GLY A 3 40.07 7.18 -29.38
CA GLY A 3 40.20 8.10 -28.26
C GLY A 3 38.87 8.60 -27.74
N VAL A 4 38.53 8.18 -26.52
CA VAL A 4 37.75 9.03 -25.61
C VAL A 4 38.80 9.85 -24.85
N SER A 5 38.67 11.18 -24.83
CA SER A 5 39.56 12.04 -24.04
C SER A 5 39.48 11.64 -22.56
N ARG A 6 40.57 11.84 -21.80
CA ARG A 6 40.58 11.57 -20.35
C ARG A 6 39.43 12.28 -19.63
N ASP A 7 39.08 13.48 -20.10
CA ASP A 7 37.95 14.27 -19.60
C ASP A 7 36.60 13.63 -19.90
N GLY A 8 36.43 13.00 -21.08
CA GLY A 8 35.20 12.28 -21.44
C GLY A 8 34.95 11.04 -20.58
N GLN A 9 36.02 10.35 -20.17
CA GLN A 9 35.91 9.22 -19.23
C GLN A 9 35.55 9.68 -17.82
N ALA A 10 36.12 10.79 -17.36
CA ALA A 10 35.79 11.36 -16.06
C ALA A 10 34.34 11.86 -15.99
N LEU A 11 33.88 12.54 -17.04
CA LEU A 11 32.50 12.98 -17.16
C LEU A 11 31.51 11.80 -17.18
N TRP A 12 31.86 10.73 -17.93
CA TRP A 12 31.08 9.49 -17.92
C TRP A 12 30.98 8.89 -16.53
N LEU A 13 32.10 8.78 -15.80
CA LEU A 13 32.10 8.18 -14.47
C LEU A 13 31.24 8.98 -13.48
N LEU A 14 31.24 10.31 -13.55
CA LEU A 14 30.35 11.15 -12.75
C LEU A 14 28.87 10.96 -13.12
N ALA A 15 28.56 10.88 -14.42
CA ALA A 15 27.20 10.59 -14.89
C ALA A 15 26.74 9.18 -14.47
N ALA A 16 27.65 8.20 -14.53
CA ALA A 16 27.42 6.85 -14.05
C ALA A 16 27.14 6.84 -12.55
N THR A 17 27.95 7.54 -11.73
CA THR A 17 27.67 7.70 -10.28
C THR A 17 26.26 8.22 -10.03
N PHE A 18 25.85 9.27 -10.75
CA PHE A 18 24.50 9.84 -10.59
C PHE A 18 23.40 8.81 -10.91
N VAL A 19 23.48 8.16 -12.07
CA VAL A 19 22.49 7.16 -12.51
C VAL A 19 22.39 6.00 -11.54
N VAL A 20 23.55 5.56 -11.05
CA VAL A 20 23.68 4.43 -10.15
C VAL A 20 23.15 4.76 -8.75
N ALA A 21 23.41 5.97 -8.24
CA ALA A 21 22.84 6.45 -6.99
C ALA A 21 21.31 6.51 -7.05
N VAL A 22 20.75 6.96 -8.18
CA VAL A 22 19.30 6.92 -8.42
C VAL A 22 18.80 5.46 -8.33
N ALA A 23 19.43 4.53 -9.06
CA ALA A 23 19.02 3.13 -9.06
C ALA A 23 19.15 2.46 -7.68
N GLY A 24 20.25 2.71 -6.97
CA GLY A 24 20.51 2.19 -5.62
C GLY A 24 19.42 2.59 -4.64
N LEU A 25 19.08 3.88 -4.58
CA LEU A 25 17.99 4.35 -3.71
C LEU A 25 16.62 3.83 -4.16
N VAL A 26 16.37 3.74 -5.48
CA VAL A 26 15.11 3.17 -5.97
C VAL A 26 14.96 1.72 -5.52
N TYR A 27 16.00 0.88 -5.58
CA TYR A 27 15.90 -0.50 -5.08
C TYR A 27 15.65 -0.58 -3.58
N GLU A 28 16.27 0.30 -2.79
CA GLU A 28 16.03 0.39 -1.35
C GLU A 28 14.56 0.74 -1.07
N LEU A 29 14.02 1.75 -1.78
CA LEU A 29 12.62 2.16 -1.65
C LEU A 29 11.64 1.09 -2.16
N ILE A 30 11.97 0.36 -3.22
CA ILE A 30 11.18 -0.79 -3.69
C ILE A 30 11.16 -1.89 -2.64
N ALA A 31 12.31 -2.25 -2.05
CA ALA A 31 12.36 -3.27 -1.00
C ALA A 31 11.54 -2.85 0.23
N GLY A 32 11.61 -1.58 0.63
CA GLY A 32 10.79 -1.03 1.72
C GLY A 32 9.30 -1.06 1.40
N ALA A 33 8.91 -0.62 0.21
CA ALA A 33 7.51 -0.61 -0.24
C ALA A 33 6.92 -2.03 -0.35
N VAL A 34 7.64 -2.95 -1.01
CA VAL A 34 7.23 -4.35 -1.14
C VAL A 34 7.16 -5.03 0.23
N SER A 35 8.12 -4.77 1.12
CA SER A 35 8.10 -5.31 2.48
C SER A 35 6.89 -4.80 3.27
N SER A 36 6.64 -3.48 3.26
CA SER A 36 5.48 -2.89 3.91
C SER A 36 4.16 -3.42 3.33
N TYR A 37 4.11 -3.66 2.03
CA TYR A 37 2.93 -4.19 1.35
C TYR A 37 2.65 -5.65 1.72
N LEU A 38 3.69 -6.50 1.74
CA LEU A 38 3.53 -7.95 1.94
C LEU A 38 3.51 -8.36 3.42
N LEU A 39 4.24 -7.64 4.28
CA LEU A 39 4.43 -7.99 5.69
C LEU A 39 3.66 -7.07 6.65
N GLY A 40 3.16 -5.94 6.17
CA GLY A 40 2.54 -4.91 7.01
C GLY A 40 3.56 -4.10 7.82
N ASP A 41 3.05 -3.23 8.69
CA ASP A 41 3.83 -2.36 9.59
C ASP A 41 4.95 -1.55 8.89
N SER A 42 4.54 -0.51 8.15
CA SER A 42 5.42 0.28 7.29
C SER A 42 6.64 0.84 8.01
N VAL A 43 6.48 1.37 9.23
CA VAL A 43 7.57 2.00 9.98
C VAL A 43 8.66 0.99 10.29
N THR A 44 8.28 -0.19 10.80
CA THR A 44 9.25 -1.25 11.13
C THR A 44 9.96 -1.74 9.87
N GLN A 45 9.22 -1.96 8.78
CA GLN A 45 9.81 -2.49 7.54
C GLN A 45 10.78 -1.51 6.89
N PHE A 46 10.41 -0.25 6.73
CA PHE A 46 11.34 0.77 6.21
C PHE A 46 12.56 0.91 7.14
N SER A 47 12.38 0.92 8.46
CA SER A 47 13.50 1.02 9.41
C SER A 47 14.49 -0.14 9.28
N LEU A 48 13.99 -1.37 9.17
CA LEU A 48 14.82 -2.57 9.01
C LEU A 48 15.51 -2.59 7.65
N VAL A 49 14.79 -2.27 6.57
CA VAL A 49 15.36 -2.22 5.21
C VAL A 49 16.48 -1.18 5.14
N ILE A 50 16.24 0.05 5.58
CA ILE A 50 17.26 1.12 5.61
C ILE A 50 18.46 0.69 6.47
N GLY A 51 18.22 0.19 7.68
CA GLY A 51 19.29 -0.22 8.59
C GLY A 51 20.18 -1.33 8.03
N VAL A 52 19.56 -2.37 7.44
CA VAL A 52 20.29 -3.48 6.80
C VAL A 52 20.98 -3.02 5.52
N PHE A 53 20.33 -2.18 4.71
CA PHE A 53 20.88 -1.64 3.48
C PHE A 53 22.13 -0.78 3.73
N MET A 54 22.05 0.19 4.65
CA MET A 54 23.18 1.04 5.04
C MET A 54 24.35 0.23 5.62
N THR A 55 24.06 -0.76 6.48
CA THR A 55 25.09 -1.66 7.02
C THR A 55 25.77 -2.44 5.90
N SER A 56 24.99 -2.97 4.96
CA SER A 56 25.49 -3.73 3.82
C SER A 56 26.29 -2.84 2.85
N MET A 57 25.88 -1.59 2.66
CA MET A 57 26.64 -0.59 1.91
C MET A 57 28.01 -0.34 2.54
N GLY A 58 28.10 -0.24 3.87
CA GLY A 58 29.38 -0.18 4.59
C GLY A 58 30.25 -1.41 4.35
N LEU A 59 29.67 -2.62 4.37
CA LEU A 59 30.37 -3.87 4.07
C LEU A 59 30.85 -3.93 2.61
N GLY A 60 30.05 -3.44 1.67
CA GLY A 60 30.42 -3.28 0.26
C GLY A 60 31.60 -2.34 0.09
N ALA A 61 31.54 -1.16 0.71
CA ALA A 61 32.63 -0.19 0.67
C ALA A 61 33.92 -0.76 1.25
N TRP A 62 33.83 -1.52 2.35
CA TRP A 62 34.96 -2.25 2.91
C TRP A 62 35.48 -3.36 1.98
N ALA A 63 34.60 -4.12 1.34
CA ALA A 63 34.97 -5.19 0.41
C ALA A 63 35.68 -4.67 -0.85
N SER A 64 35.45 -3.40 -1.23
CA SER A 64 36.09 -2.75 -2.38
C SER A 64 37.63 -2.80 -2.33
N ARG A 65 38.23 -2.90 -1.13
CA ARG A 65 39.69 -2.99 -0.95
C ARG A 65 40.30 -4.29 -1.49
N PHE A 66 39.50 -5.34 -1.59
CA PHE A 66 39.92 -6.64 -2.12
C PHE A 66 39.79 -6.73 -3.65
N VAL A 67 39.22 -5.69 -4.27
CA VAL A 67 39.12 -5.61 -5.74
C VAL A 67 40.45 -5.11 -6.29
N GLU A 68 41.18 -6.02 -6.94
CA GLU A 68 42.49 -5.72 -7.53
C GLU A 68 42.40 -4.78 -8.75
N VAL A 69 41.41 -5.00 -9.62
CA VAL A 69 41.22 -4.23 -10.86
C VAL A 69 39.93 -3.40 -10.75
N PRO A 70 40.00 -2.10 -10.43
CA PRO A 70 38.83 -1.27 -10.16
C PRO A 70 37.83 -1.21 -11.31
N GLU A 71 38.30 -1.11 -12.56
CA GLU A 71 37.42 -1.02 -13.73
C GLU A 71 36.59 -2.30 -13.93
N ARG A 72 37.21 -3.46 -13.69
CA ARG A 72 36.53 -4.76 -13.76
C ARG A 72 35.55 -4.91 -12.60
N GLY A 73 35.95 -4.51 -11.39
CA GLY A 73 35.10 -4.56 -10.21
C GLY A 73 33.86 -3.68 -10.36
N PHE A 74 34.03 -2.44 -10.83
CA PHE A 74 32.93 -1.51 -11.07
C PHE A 74 31.97 -2.05 -12.15
N THR A 75 32.51 -2.56 -13.26
CA THR A 75 31.66 -3.14 -14.30
C THR A 75 30.90 -4.37 -13.81
N LEU A 76 31.55 -5.23 -13.02
CA LEU A 76 30.90 -6.39 -12.42
C LEU A 76 29.81 -5.98 -11.43
N SER A 77 30.06 -4.98 -10.57
CA SER A 77 29.06 -4.50 -9.62
C SER A 77 27.84 -3.96 -10.35
N GLN A 78 28.02 -3.21 -11.45
CA GLN A 78 26.89 -2.73 -12.27
C GLN A 78 26.08 -3.86 -12.92
N VAL A 79 26.74 -4.90 -13.45
CA VAL A 79 26.03 -6.06 -14.01
C VAL A 79 25.25 -6.80 -12.92
N LEU A 80 25.87 -7.07 -11.78
CA LEU A 80 25.21 -7.77 -10.67
C LEU A 80 24.09 -6.94 -10.07
N LEU A 81 24.29 -5.63 -9.87
CA LEU A 81 23.28 -4.73 -9.33
C LEU A 81 22.10 -4.60 -10.29
N GLY A 82 22.35 -4.54 -11.60
CA GLY A 82 21.30 -4.54 -12.61
C GLY A 82 20.47 -5.81 -12.63
N ILE A 83 21.09 -6.98 -12.42
CA ILE A 83 20.37 -8.27 -12.37
C ILE A 83 19.65 -8.44 -11.02
N VAL A 84 20.37 -8.35 -9.90
CA VAL A 84 19.82 -8.59 -8.56
C VAL A 84 18.80 -7.52 -8.20
N GLY A 85 19.12 -6.24 -8.43
CA GLY A 85 18.19 -5.13 -8.25
C GLY A 85 17.02 -5.21 -9.24
N GLY A 86 17.31 -5.50 -10.52
CA GLY A 86 16.29 -5.65 -11.56
C GLY A 86 15.21 -6.66 -11.24
N PHE A 87 15.62 -7.85 -10.81
CA PHE A 87 14.72 -8.96 -10.48
C PHE A 87 14.24 -8.98 -9.02
N SER A 88 14.64 -8.00 -8.19
CA SER A 88 14.30 -7.98 -6.76
C SER A 88 12.79 -8.01 -6.51
N ALA A 89 12.02 -7.08 -7.09
CA ALA A 89 10.56 -7.05 -6.91
C ALA A 89 9.87 -8.29 -7.49
N PRO A 90 10.13 -8.73 -8.75
CA PRO A 90 9.56 -9.97 -9.27
C PRO A 90 9.82 -11.18 -8.37
N VAL A 91 11.05 -11.34 -7.86
CA VAL A 91 11.39 -12.44 -6.96
C VAL A 91 10.61 -12.34 -5.65
N LEU A 92 10.47 -11.15 -5.06
CA LEU A 92 9.73 -10.96 -3.80
C LEU A 92 8.23 -11.25 -3.96
N PHE A 93 7.61 -10.74 -5.03
CA PHE A 93 6.19 -11.00 -5.31
C PHE A 93 5.93 -12.49 -5.57
N LEU A 94 6.76 -13.16 -6.36
CA LEU A 94 6.63 -14.60 -6.60
C LEU A 94 6.94 -15.43 -5.34
N ALA A 95 7.97 -15.06 -4.58
CA ALA A 95 8.33 -15.75 -3.35
C ALA A 95 7.19 -15.72 -2.32
N TYR A 96 6.47 -14.61 -2.21
CA TYR A 96 5.31 -14.52 -1.33
C TYR A 96 4.23 -15.55 -1.68
N GLY A 97 3.94 -15.75 -2.97
CA GLY A 97 2.89 -16.66 -3.42
C GLY A 97 3.24 -18.15 -3.33
N TYR A 98 4.54 -18.50 -3.32
CA TYR A 98 4.99 -19.89 -3.47
C TYR A 98 5.95 -20.41 -2.40
N LEU A 99 6.58 -19.55 -1.61
CA LEU A 99 7.65 -19.93 -0.69
C LEU A 99 7.37 -19.47 0.75
N ASP A 100 7.55 -20.40 1.69
CA ASP A 100 7.62 -20.07 3.11
C ASP A 100 8.98 -19.41 3.40
N GLY A 101 8.98 -18.17 3.90
CA GLY A 101 10.21 -17.48 4.33
C GLY A 101 10.56 -16.17 3.62
N LEU A 102 9.56 -15.36 3.21
CA LEU A 102 9.76 -14.07 2.54
C LEU A 102 10.81 -13.17 3.21
N HIS A 103 10.81 -13.08 4.54
CA HIS A 103 11.76 -12.24 5.29
C HIS A 103 13.22 -12.57 4.96
N ALA A 104 13.56 -13.85 4.86
CA ALA A 104 14.93 -14.28 4.55
C ALA A 104 15.34 -13.86 3.13
N ILE A 105 14.42 -13.98 2.17
CA ILE A 105 14.64 -13.59 0.77
C ILE A 105 14.78 -12.07 0.66
N LEU A 106 13.90 -11.31 1.31
CA LEU A 106 13.97 -9.85 1.39
C LEU A 106 15.31 -9.39 1.93
N PHE A 107 15.72 -9.86 3.11
CA PHE A 107 16.99 -9.43 3.70
C PHE A 107 18.20 -9.89 2.87
N ALA A 108 18.15 -11.07 2.25
CA ALA A 108 19.21 -11.50 1.34
C ALA A 108 19.35 -10.56 0.12
N LEU A 109 18.23 -10.13 -0.46
CA LEU A 109 18.23 -9.17 -1.57
C LEU A 109 18.71 -7.79 -1.12
N VAL A 110 18.21 -7.27 0.01
CA VAL A 110 18.64 -5.98 0.57
C VAL A 110 20.14 -5.99 0.88
N ILE A 111 20.66 -7.07 1.46
CA ILE A 111 22.09 -7.22 1.74
C ILE A 111 22.89 -7.24 0.44
N ALA A 112 22.45 -8.01 -0.55
CA ALA A 112 23.14 -8.11 -1.84
C ALA A 112 23.18 -6.77 -2.58
N ILE A 113 22.04 -6.08 -2.70
CA ILE A 113 21.92 -4.78 -3.38
C ILE A 113 22.71 -3.72 -2.61
N GLY A 114 22.57 -3.65 -1.29
CA GLY A 114 23.31 -2.70 -0.45
C GLY A 114 24.82 -2.90 -0.55
N ALA A 115 25.30 -4.14 -0.47
CA ALA A 115 26.73 -4.44 -0.63
C ALA A 115 27.26 -4.12 -2.04
N LEU A 116 26.48 -4.38 -3.08
CA LEU A 116 26.84 -4.04 -4.45
C LEU A 116 26.90 -2.53 -4.67
N SER A 117 25.94 -1.77 -4.14
CA SER A 117 25.94 -0.30 -4.20
C SER A 117 27.10 0.30 -3.39
N GLY A 118 27.40 -0.26 -2.23
CA GLY A 118 28.53 0.17 -1.39
C GLY A 118 29.90 0.05 -2.06
N LEU A 119 30.07 -0.83 -3.04
CA LEU A 119 31.33 -0.97 -3.79
C LEU A 119 31.62 0.23 -4.69
N GLU A 120 30.62 1.01 -5.08
CA GLU A 120 30.69 1.89 -6.25
C GLU A 120 31.53 3.14 -6.01
N ILE A 121 31.26 3.89 -4.93
CA ILE A 121 31.98 5.13 -4.62
C ILE A 121 33.48 4.88 -4.46
N PRO A 122 33.95 3.88 -3.68
CA PRO A 122 35.38 3.59 -3.57
C PRO A 122 36.03 3.18 -4.89
N LEU A 123 35.35 2.37 -5.72
CA LEU A 123 35.89 1.91 -6.99
C LEU A 123 36.00 3.05 -8.00
N ILE A 124 34.97 3.89 -8.13
CA ILE A 124 35.00 5.06 -9.02
C ILE A 124 36.08 6.04 -8.56
N THR A 125 36.20 6.28 -7.26
CA THR A 125 37.22 7.17 -6.69
C THR A 125 38.63 6.66 -7.03
N ARG A 126 38.88 5.35 -6.92
CA ARG A 126 40.16 4.74 -7.32
C ARG A 126 40.45 4.93 -8.82
N ILE A 127 39.46 4.67 -9.69
CA ILE A 127 39.60 4.83 -11.16
C ILE A 127 39.94 6.28 -11.54
N LEU A 128 39.26 7.25 -10.92
CA LEU A 128 39.47 8.67 -11.22
C LEU A 128 40.80 9.20 -10.66
N THR A 129 41.21 8.74 -9.46
CA THR A 129 42.47 9.15 -8.82
C THR A 129 43.69 8.62 -9.58
N GLU A 130 43.66 7.37 -10.03
CA GLU A 130 44.74 6.78 -10.84
C GLU A 130 44.95 7.49 -12.18
N ARG A 131 43.95 8.24 -12.66
CA ARG A 131 43.98 8.93 -13.96
C ARG A 131 44.27 10.43 -13.87
N GLU A 132 44.62 10.94 -12.68
CA GLU A 132 44.79 12.37 -12.38
C GLU A 132 43.57 13.21 -12.83
N ALA A 133 42.38 12.62 -12.83
CA ALA A 133 41.17 13.29 -13.25
C ALA A 133 40.58 14.06 -12.05
N MET A 134 40.65 15.40 -12.13
CA MET A 134 40.08 16.41 -11.20
C MET A 134 40.82 16.59 -9.87
N LYS A 135 40.97 17.85 -9.42
CA LYS A 135 41.53 18.20 -8.09
C LYS A 135 40.59 17.88 -6.91
N HIS A 136 39.31 17.59 -7.16
CA HIS A 136 38.26 17.36 -6.16
C HIS A 136 37.44 16.10 -6.42
N THR A 137 38.10 15.01 -6.82
CA THR A 137 37.48 13.75 -7.28
C THR A 137 36.42 13.19 -6.33
N LEU A 138 36.75 13.01 -5.05
CA LEU A 138 35.84 12.42 -4.07
C LEU A 138 34.61 13.33 -3.82
N SER A 139 34.82 14.64 -3.73
CA SER A 139 33.73 15.59 -3.50
C SER A 139 32.73 15.61 -4.67
N SER A 140 33.23 15.56 -5.91
CA SER A 140 32.37 15.54 -7.09
C SER A 140 31.56 14.25 -7.18
N VAL A 141 32.15 13.11 -6.84
CA VAL A 141 31.46 11.80 -6.78
C VAL A 141 30.36 11.83 -5.72
N LEU A 142 30.65 12.29 -4.50
CA LEU A 142 29.65 12.41 -3.43
C LEU A 142 28.53 13.39 -3.77
N THR A 143 28.84 14.49 -4.47
CA THR A 143 27.83 15.43 -4.92
C THR A 143 26.89 14.81 -5.95
N ALA A 144 27.44 14.04 -6.91
CA ALA A 144 26.62 13.31 -7.88
C ALA A 144 25.75 12.25 -7.21
N ASP A 145 26.28 11.56 -6.20
CA ASP A 145 25.56 10.55 -5.42
C ASP A 145 24.38 11.16 -4.66
N TYR A 146 24.62 12.21 -3.86
CA TYR A 146 23.54 12.88 -3.12
C TYR A 146 22.50 13.55 -4.03
N ALA A 147 22.92 14.08 -5.19
CA ALA A 147 21.98 14.62 -6.17
C ALA A 147 21.10 13.50 -6.77
N GLY A 148 21.70 12.34 -7.09
CA GLY A 148 20.98 11.17 -7.57
C GLY A 148 19.99 10.64 -6.53
N ALA A 149 20.40 10.54 -5.26
CA ALA A 149 19.54 10.13 -4.17
C ALA A 149 18.34 11.08 -3.98
N LEU A 150 18.54 12.41 -4.02
CA LEU A 150 17.43 13.37 -3.95
C LEU A 150 16.44 13.19 -5.11
N VAL A 151 16.96 13.02 -6.33
CA VAL A 151 16.12 12.81 -7.52
C VAL A 151 15.32 11.51 -7.39
N ALA A 152 15.94 10.42 -6.96
CA ALA A 152 15.25 9.16 -6.71
C ALA A 152 14.17 9.30 -5.62
N ALA A 153 14.47 9.94 -4.48
CA ALA A 153 13.52 10.11 -3.38
C ALA A 153 12.25 10.88 -3.80
N LEU A 154 12.39 11.84 -4.72
CA LEU A 154 11.25 12.62 -5.24
C LEU A 154 10.52 11.90 -6.38
N LEU A 155 11.26 11.35 -7.34
CA LEU A 155 10.66 10.67 -8.49
C LEU A 155 9.99 9.35 -8.10
N PHE A 156 10.46 8.69 -7.04
CA PHE A 156 9.93 7.39 -6.62
C PHE A 156 8.41 7.42 -6.36
N PRO A 157 7.90 8.22 -5.41
CA PRO A 157 6.47 8.27 -5.14
C PRO A 157 5.66 9.06 -6.18
N LEU A 158 6.28 10.04 -6.88
CA LEU A 158 5.55 10.96 -7.75
C LEU A 158 5.44 10.48 -9.21
N VAL A 159 6.39 9.68 -9.68
CA VAL A 159 6.50 9.32 -11.10
C VAL A 159 6.71 7.82 -11.29
N ILE A 160 7.71 7.25 -10.61
CA ILE A 160 8.14 5.86 -10.83
C ILE A 160 7.05 4.89 -10.42
N VAL A 161 6.57 4.96 -9.18
CA VAL A 161 5.52 4.05 -8.70
C VAL A 161 4.20 4.26 -9.45
N PRO A 162 3.67 5.49 -9.62
CA PRO A 162 2.39 5.68 -10.31
C PRO A 162 2.38 5.28 -11.80
N GLN A 163 3.52 5.38 -12.50
CA GLN A 163 3.58 5.10 -13.95
C GLN A 163 4.07 3.70 -14.28
N LEU A 164 4.99 3.15 -13.49
CA LEU A 164 5.63 1.85 -13.76
C LEU A 164 5.17 0.76 -12.78
N GLY A 165 4.65 1.11 -11.62
CA GLY A 165 4.47 0.17 -10.51
C GLY A 165 5.81 -0.39 -9.99
N LEU A 166 5.76 -1.17 -8.91
CA LEU A 166 6.97 -1.67 -8.25
C LEU A 166 7.77 -2.67 -9.11
N MET A 167 7.10 -3.54 -9.86
CA MET A 167 7.74 -4.58 -10.66
C MET A 167 8.43 -4.04 -11.91
N ALA A 168 7.73 -3.21 -12.71
CA ALA A 168 8.35 -2.64 -13.91
C ALA A 168 9.41 -1.59 -13.54
N ALA A 169 9.24 -0.89 -12.41
CA ALA A 169 10.28 -0.02 -11.87
C ALA A 169 11.58 -0.78 -11.59
N SER A 170 11.55 -1.88 -10.82
CA SER A 170 12.79 -2.62 -10.51
C SER A 170 13.51 -3.05 -11.80
N LEU A 171 12.79 -3.64 -12.75
CA LEU A 171 13.33 -4.10 -14.03
C LEU A 171 13.88 -2.96 -14.89
N SER A 172 13.20 -1.80 -14.91
CA SER A 172 13.64 -0.61 -15.67
C SER A 172 14.94 -0.03 -15.12
N PHE A 173 15.07 0.08 -13.80
CA PHE A 173 16.33 0.49 -13.17
C PHE A 173 17.41 -0.59 -13.30
N GLY A 174 17.02 -1.86 -13.38
CA GLY A 174 17.91 -2.97 -13.73
C GLY A 174 18.54 -2.79 -15.10
N LEU A 175 17.72 -2.49 -16.10
CA LEU A 175 18.17 -2.13 -17.45
C LEU A 175 19.06 -0.89 -17.45
N LEU A 176 18.71 0.14 -16.68
CA LEU A 176 19.51 1.36 -16.58
C LEU A 176 20.93 1.07 -16.08
N ASN A 177 21.08 0.26 -15.03
CA ASN A 177 22.39 -0.18 -14.54
C ASN A 177 23.14 -1.04 -15.58
N LEU A 178 22.43 -1.90 -16.31
CA LEU A 178 23.03 -2.69 -17.38
C LEU A 178 23.45 -1.83 -18.58
N LEU A 179 22.80 -0.70 -18.86
CA LEU A 179 23.26 0.28 -19.84
C LEU A 179 24.54 0.98 -19.37
N VAL A 180 24.62 1.35 -18.09
CA VAL A 180 25.85 1.88 -17.47
C VAL A 180 26.99 0.85 -17.54
N ALA A 181 26.69 -0.42 -17.27
CA ALA A 181 27.63 -1.52 -17.44
C ALA A 181 28.08 -1.65 -18.90
N GLY A 182 27.18 -1.52 -19.88
CA GLY A 182 27.49 -1.65 -21.31
C GLY A 182 28.48 -0.59 -21.79
N ILE A 183 28.30 0.67 -21.37
CA ILE A 183 29.24 1.75 -21.67
C ILE A 183 30.60 1.49 -20.99
N SER A 184 30.59 0.96 -19.76
CA SER A 184 31.81 0.56 -19.05
C SER A 184 32.53 -0.62 -19.72
N VAL A 185 31.78 -1.59 -20.26
CA VAL A 185 32.30 -2.69 -21.08
C VAL A 185 33.00 -2.17 -22.33
N TRP A 186 32.42 -1.16 -22.97
CA TRP A 186 33.02 -0.53 -24.15
C TRP A 186 34.28 0.27 -23.81
N LEU A 187 34.24 1.09 -22.75
CA LEU A 187 35.37 1.93 -22.31
C LEU A 187 36.56 1.12 -21.80
N PHE A 188 36.31 0.04 -21.07
CA PHE A 188 37.33 -0.77 -20.41
C PHE A 188 37.52 -2.15 -21.07
N ARG A 189 37.21 -2.26 -22.37
CA ARG A 189 37.21 -3.54 -23.11
C ARG A 189 38.51 -4.35 -22.93
N ASP A 190 39.66 -3.69 -22.82
CA ASP A 190 40.96 -4.34 -22.71
C ASP A 190 41.20 -4.97 -21.32
N ARG A 191 40.41 -4.60 -20.31
CA ARG A 191 40.46 -5.12 -18.93
C ARG A 191 39.30 -6.08 -18.61
N ILE A 192 38.36 -6.24 -19.53
CA ILE A 192 37.11 -6.99 -19.32
C ILE A 192 37.14 -8.29 -20.11
N GLY A 193 37.14 -9.41 -19.37
CA GLY A 193 37.09 -10.76 -19.91
C GLY A 193 35.74 -11.11 -20.55
N TRP A 194 35.75 -12.10 -21.44
CA TRP A 194 34.57 -12.53 -22.21
C TRP A 194 33.40 -13.00 -21.33
N LEU A 195 33.68 -13.62 -20.17
CA LEU A 195 32.65 -14.07 -19.22
C LEU A 195 31.78 -12.91 -18.72
N LEU A 196 32.39 -11.78 -18.35
CA LEU A 196 31.67 -10.61 -17.86
C LEU A 196 30.84 -9.96 -18.97
N ARG A 197 31.34 -9.97 -20.21
CA ARG A 197 30.56 -9.51 -21.38
C ARG A 197 29.36 -10.41 -21.64
N GLY A 198 29.54 -11.73 -21.54
CA GLY A 198 28.46 -12.70 -21.66
C GLY A 198 27.39 -12.50 -20.58
N ALA A 199 27.81 -12.34 -19.32
CA ALA A 199 26.91 -12.05 -18.21
C ALA A 199 26.13 -10.74 -18.41
N TRP A 200 26.79 -9.69 -18.92
CA TRP A 200 26.14 -8.43 -19.28
C TRP A 200 25.08 -8.61 -20.37
N VAL A 201 25.40 -9.27 -21.49
CA VAL A 201 24.43 -9.51 -22.59
C VAL A 201 23.24 -10.32 -22.09
N LEU A 202 23.49 -11.39 -21.33
CA LEU A 202 22.44 -12.24 -20.78
C LEU A 202 21.56 -11.48 -19.78
N GLY A 203 22.17 -10.69 -18.89
CA GLY A 203 21.44 -9.83 -17.95
C GLY A 203 20.57 -8.81 -18.66
N LEU A 204 21.11 -8.14 -19.69
CA LEU A 204 20.37 -7.16 -20.50
C LEU A 204 19.17 -7.81 -21.20
N ALA A 205 19.38 -8.97 -21.82
CA ALA A 205 18.32 -9.73 -22.47
C ALA A 205 17.25 -10.19 -21.47
N ALA A 206 17.67 -10.68 -20.30
CA ALA A 206 16.76 -11.14 -19.25
C ALA A 206 15.93 -10.00 -18.66
N CYS A 207 16.53 -8.87 -18.31
CA CYS A 207 15.79 -7.71 -17.80
C CYS A 207 14.86 -7.11 -18.86
N ALA A 208 15.27 -7.08 -20.14
CA ALA A 208 14.42 -6.59 -21.22
C ALA A 208 13.22 -7.51 -21.47
N ALA A 209 13.45 -8.83 -21.47
CA ALA A 209 12.37 -9.82 -21.56
C ALA A 209 11.44 -9.75 -20.35
N GLY A 210 12.00 -9.60 -19.14
CA GLY A 210 11.24 -9.42 -17.91
C GLY A 210 10.37 -8.17 -17.94
N LEU A 211 10.90 -7.04 -18.44
CA LEU A 211 10.13 -5.80 -18.60
C LEU A 211 9.04 -5.95 -19.65
N TRP A 212 9.31 -6.61 -20.78
CA TRP A 212 8.28 -6.90 -21.79
C TRP A 212 7.15 -7.75 -21.19
N TRP A 213 7.48 -8.69 -20.31
CA TRP A 213 6.50 -9.57 -19.67
C TRP A 213 6.01 -9.07 -18.30
N SER A 214 6.35 -7.85 -17.87
CA SER A 214 6.01 -7.39 -16.52
C SER A 214 4.52 -7.47 -16.25
N ASP A 215 3.68 -7.07 -17.21
CA ASP A 215 2.22 -7.11 -17.07
C ASP A 215 1.71 -8.55 -16.90
N ARG A 216 2.34 -9.51 -17.59
CA ARG A 216 2.00 -10.93 -17.43
C ARG A 216 2.49 -11.50 -16.11
N ILE A 217 3.67 -11.09 -15.63
CA ILE A 217 4.20 -11.55 -14.34
C ILE A 217 3.34 -11.00 -13.20
N VAL A 218 2.90 -9.74 -13.28
CA VAL A 218 1.90 -9.17 -12.36
C VAL A 218 0.63 -10.00 -12.39
N SER A 219 0.09 -10.30 -13.58
CA SER A 219 -1.13 -11.11 -13.70
C SER A 219 -0.98 -12.55 -13.17
N LEU A 220 0.21 -13.15 -13.29
CA LEU A 220 0.52 -14.49 -12.78
C LEU A 220 0.71 -14.49 -11.27
N ALA A 221 1.35 -13.45 -10.73
CA ALA A 221 1.41 -13.24 -9.29
C ALA A 221 0.00 -13.08 -8.75
N ASP A 222 -0.81 -12.18 -9.33
CA ASP A 222 -2.19 -11.95 -8.94
C ASP A 222 -3.03 -13.24 -9.02
N ALA A 223 -2.87 -14.06 -10.06
CA ALA A 223 -3.54 -15.36 -10.17
C ALA A 223 -3.07 -16.39 -9.11
N ALA A 224 -1.90 -16.21 -8.49
CA ALA A 224 -1.46 -17.00 -7.35
C ALA A 224 -1.98 -16.43 -6.02
N PHE A 225 -2.21 -15.11 -5.94
CA PHE A 225 -2.80 -14.43 -4.78
C PHE A 225 -4.32 -14.65 -4.67
N PHE A 226 -5.01 -14.78 -5.80
CA PHE A 226 -6.47 -14.86 -5.85
C PHE A 226 -6.92 -16.19 -6.47
N GLU A 227 -7.76 -16.95 -5.75
CA GLU A 227 -8.31 -18.23 -6.23
C GLU A 227 -9.23 -18.08 -7.46
N ASP A 228 -9.79 -16.88 -7.65
CA ASP A 228 -10.78 -16.55 -8.67
C ASP A 228 -10.18 -15.69 -9.80
N ASN A 229 -10.88 -15.58 -10.93
CA ASN A 229 -10.39 -14.77 -12.05
C ASN A 229 -10.37 -13.29 -11.69
N VAL A 230 -9.22 -12.63 -11.81
CA VAL A 230 -9.11 -11.17 -11.63
C VAL A 230 -9.76 -10.47 -12.82
N ILE A 231 -10.85 -9.72 -12.57
CA ILE A 231 -11.56 -8.94 -13.58
C ILE A 231 -11.17 -7.45 -13.57
N LEU A 232 -10.58 -6.99 -12.46
CA LEU A 232 -10.04 -5.65 -12.31
C LEU A 232 -8.86 -5.68 -11.35
N ALA A 233 -7.76 -5.03 -11.72
CA ALA A 233 -6.62 -4.77 -10.84
C ALA A 233 -6.07 -3.39 -11.19
N GLU A 234 -6.20 -2.45 -10.25
CA GLU A 234 -5.79 -1.05 -10.43
C GLU A 234 -5.06 -0.58 -9.16
N GLU A 235 -4.07 0.30 -9.32
CA GLU A 235 -3.35 0.94 -8.22
C GLU A 235 -3.71 2.44 -8.21
N THR A 236 -4.29 2.91 -7.11
CA THR A 236 -4.63 4.33 -6.90
C THR A 236 -3.59 4.99 -6.01
N SER A 237 -3.67 6.31 -5.84
CA SER A 237 -2.84 7.02 -4.85
C SER A 237 -3.11 6.60 -3.40
N TYR A 238 -4.19 5.86 -3.15
CA TYR A 238 -4.62 5.44 -1.82
C TYR A 238 -4.36 3.96 -1.57
N GLN A 239 -4.63 3.11 -2.56
CA GLN A 239 -4.62 1.66 -2.38
C GLN A 239 -4.63 0.91 -3.72
N ARG A 240 -4.29 -0.38 -3.66
CA ARG A 240 -4.51 -1.31 -4.75
C ARG A 240 -5.91 -1.92 -4.66
N ILE A 241 -6.69 -1.76 -5.72
CA ILE A 241 -8.05 -2.28 -5.87
C ILE A 241 -7.99 -3.53 -6.76
N VAL A 242 -8.46 -4.67 -6.25
CA VAL A 242 -8.60 -5.89 -7.04
C VAL A 242 -10.03 -6.40 -6.91
N VAL A 243 -10.67 -6.70 -8.04
CA VAL A 243 -11.97 -7.38 -8.07
C VAL A 243 -11.80 -8.71 -8.78
N THR A 244 -12.28 -9.77 -8.15
CA THR A 244 -12.28 -11.12 -8.72
C THR A 244 -13.69 -11.60 -9.01
N GLU A 245 -13.84 -12.48 -9.99
CA GLU A 245 -15.09 -13.10 -10.38
C GLU A 245 -14.90 -14.61 -10.54
N TRP A 246 -15.85 -15.37 -9.96
CA TRP A 246 -15.99 -16.79 -10.22
C TRP A 246 -17.45 -17.22 -10.19
N ARG A 247 -17.98 -17.59 -11.36
CA ARG A 247 -19.35 -18.12 -11.51
C ARG A 247 -20.42 -17.18 -10.94
N GLY A 248 -20.27 -15.87 -11.15
CA GLY A 248 -21.17 -14.83 -10.66
C GLY A 248 -20.96 -14.44 -9.19
N ARG A 249 -19.97 -15.01 -8.50
CA ARG A 249 -19.49 -14.54 -7.19
C ARG A 249 -18.41 -13.50 -7.41
N TYR A 250 -18.56 -12.34 -6.79
CA TYR A 250 -17.58 -11.25 -6.81
C TYR A 250 -16.95 -11.07 -5.44
N ARG A 251 -15.66 -10.74 -5.43
CA ARG A 251 -14.92 -10.35 -4.23
C ARG A 251 -14.14 -9.08 -4.51
N LEU A 252 -14.13 -8.18 -3.53
CA LEU A 252 -13.29 -6.98 -3.54
C LEU A 252 -12.13 -7.18 -2.57
N PHE A 253 -10.93 -6.87 -3.04
CA PHE A 253 -9.73 -6.82 -2.22
C PHE A 253 -9.12 -5.42 -2.32
N LEU A 254 -8.79 -4.85 -1.16
CA LEU A 254 -8.04 -3.60 -1.04
C LEU A 254 -6.72 -3.91 -0.35
N ASN A 255 -5.60 -3.58 -1.01
CA ASN A 255 -4.26 -3.94 -0.56
C ASN A 255 -4.12 -5.44 -0.19
N GLY A 256 -4.78 -6.31 -0.96
CA GLY A 256 -4.80 -7.76 -0.75
C GLY A 256 -5.72 -8.25 0.38
N SER A 257 -6.32 -7.37 1.18
CA SER A 257 -7.29 -7.74 2.21
C SER A 257 -8.71 -7.76 1.64
N ILE A 258 -9.44 -8.86 1.87
CA ILE A 258 -10.84 -8.97 1.45
C ILE A 258 -11.70 -7.92 2.13
N GLN A 259 -12.53 -7.20 1.36
CA GLN A 259 -13.46 -6.19 1.85
C GLN A 259 -14.90 -6.65 1.80
N PHE A 260 -15.27 -7.45 0.79
CA PHE A 260 -16.52 -8.19 0.80
C PHE A 260 -16.45 -9.39 -0.14
N ASP A 261 -17.39 -10.32 0.07
CA ASP A 261 -17.70 -11.40 -0.83
C ASP A 261 -19.22 -11.45 -1.05
N THR A 262 -19.67 -11.40 -2.30
CA THR A 262 -21.11 -11.46 -2.63
C THR A 262 -21.86 -12.66 -2.04
N LEU A 263 -21.15 -13.75 -1.70
CA LEU A 263 -21.73 -14.91 -1.04
C LEU A 263 -22.29 -14.57 0.34
N ASP A 264 -21.63 -13.69 1.09
CA ASP A 264 -21.92 -13.45 2.50
C ASP A 264 -21.91 -11.98 2.95
N GLU A 265 -21.68 -11.02 2.05
CA GLU A 265 -21.68 -9.58 2.34
C GLU A 265 -22.97 -9.14 3.03
N HIS A 266 -24.10 -9.74 2.67
CA HIS A 266 -25.39 -9.45 3.29
C HIS A 266 -25.35 -9.71 4.79
N ARG A 267 -24.60 -10.70 5.28
CA ARG A 267 -24.43 -10.94 6.72
C ARG A 267 -23.66 -9.82 7.39
N TYR A 268 -22.63 -9.29 6.74
CA TYR A 268 -21.84 -8.17 7.24
C TYR A 268 -22.69 -6.90 7.28
N HIS A 269 -23.22 -6.46 6.14
CA HIS A 269 -23.90 -5.16 6.02
C HIS A 269 -25.24 -5.14 6.77
N GLU A 270 -26.00 -6.22 6.77
CA GLU A 270 -27.23 -6.29 7.58
C GLU A 270 -26.91 -6.21 9.07
N SER A 271 -25.87 -6.90 9.54
CA SER A 271 -25.45 -6.88 10.94
C SER A 271 -24.87 -5.52 11.34
N LEU A 272 -24.15 -4.85 10.43
CA LEU A 272 -23.62 -3.51 10.67
C LEU A 272 -24.75 -2.47 10.76
N VAL A 273 -25.68 -2.49 9.79
CA VAL A 273 -26.65 -1.40 9.59
C VAL A 273 -27.91 -1.56 10.42
N HIS A 274 -28.58 -2.72 10.37
CA HIS A 274 -29.93 -2.83 10.88
C HIS A 274 -30.06 -2.69 12.40
N PRO A 275 -29.15 -3.23 13.24
CA PRO A 275 -29.21 -3.00 14.68
C PRO A 275 -29.18 -1.51 15.02
N ALA A 276 -28.30 -0.73 14.40
CA ALA A 276 -28.18 0.70 14.65
C ALA A 276 -29.46 1.45 14.23
N MET A 277 -29.93 1.19 13.02
CA MET A 277 -31.12 1.83 12.45
C MET A 277 -32.42 1.47 13.20
N ALA A 278 -32.50 0.25 13.75
CA ALA A 278 -33.65 -0.21 14.52
C ALA A 278 -33.75 0.50 15.87
N HIS A 279 -32.62 0.75 16.54
CA HIS A 279 -32.59 1.39 17.85
C HIS A 279 -32.60 2.94 17.79
N ALA A 280 -32.34 3.51 16.61
CA ALA A 280 -32.37 4.96 16.40
C ALA A 280 -33.81 5.50 16.41
N PRO A 281 -34.14 6.50 17.24
CA PRO A 281 -35.50 7.06 17.32
C PRO A 281 -35.89 7.86 16.08
N ARG A 282 -34.90 8.41 15.39
CA ARG A 282 -35.01 9.12 14.12
C ARG A 282 -33.88 8.62 13.23
N ARG A 283 -34.08 8.64 11.92
CA ARG A 283 -33.17 8.11 10.89
C ARG A 283 -33.17 8.99 9.63
N ALA A 284 -33.49 10.27 9.77
CA ALA A 284 -33.64 11.17 8.63
C ALA A 284 -32.29 11.48 7.99
N ASP A 285 -31.28 11.71 8.82
CA ASP A 285 -29.93 12.09 8.42
C ASP A 285 -28.94 10.99 8.83
N VAL A 286 -28.40 10.26 7.86
CA VAL A 286 -27.46 9.15 8.08
C VAL A 286 -26.09 9.47 7.50
N LEU A 287 -25.04 9.21 8.26
CA LEU A 287 -23.64 9.30 7.81
C LEU A 287 -23.03 7.90 7.70
N ILE A 288 -22.35 7.63 6.59
CA ILE A 288 -21.52 6.45 6.39
C ILE A 288 -20.09 6.94 6.18
N LEU A 289 -19.15 6.47 7.00
CA LEU A 289 -17.72 6.71 6.83
C LEU A 289 -17.07 5.41 6.35
N GLY A 290 -16.43 5.46 5.18
CA GLY A 290 -16.02 4.29 4.41
C GLY A 290 -17.18 3.72 3.59
N GLY A 291 -17.18 2.41 3.37
CA GLY A 291 -18.24 1.71 2.62
C GLY A 291 -18.42 2.20 1.18
N GLY A 292 -17.35 2.62 0.50
CA GLY A 292 -17.38 3.14 -0.88
C GLY A 292 -17.97 2.18 -1.92
N ASP A 293 -18.08 0.89 -1.59
CA ASP A 293 -18.79 -0.13 -2.39
C ASP A 293 -20.32 0.06 -2.40
N GLY A 294 -20.87 0.82 -1.45
CA GLY A 294 -22.29 1.16 -1.37
C GLY A 294 -23.20 0.09 -0.77
N MET A 295 -22.68 -1.03 -0.28
CA MET A 295 -23.51 -2.10 0.29
C MET A 295 -24.13 -1.70 1.63
N ALA A 296 -23.41 -0.96 2.48
CA ALA A 296 -23.98 -0.36 3.68
C ALA A 296 -25.09 0.65 3.33
N ALA A 297 -24.87 1.49 2.30
CA ALA A 297 -25.85 2.43 1.81
C ALA A 297 -27.13 1.75 1.29
N ARG A 298 -26.98 0.61 0.59
CA ARG A 298 -28.11 -0.23 0.15
C ARG A 298 -29.02 -0.59 1.31
N GLU A 299 -28.46 -1.03 2.45
CA GLU A 299 -29.25 -1.42 3.62
C GLU A 299 -29.86 -0.22 4.35
N VAL A 300 -29.15 0.91 4.41
CA VAL A 300 -29.69 2.17 4.98
C VAL A 300 -30.91 2.63 4.20
N LEU A 301 -30.84 2.65 2.87
CA LEU A 301 -31.88 3.18 1.99
C LEU A 301 -33.18 2.36 1.97
N ARG A 302 -33.18 1.15 2.56
CA ARG A 302 -34.39 0.33 2.79
C ARG A 302 -35.28 0.85 3.91
N TRP A 303 -34.74 1.67 4.81
CA TRP A 303 -35.50 2.17 5.96
C TRP A 303 -36.37 3.35 5.56
N ASP A 304 -37.66 3.26 5.91
CA ASP A 304 -38.57 4.40 5.79
C ASP A 304 -38.10 5.57 6.65
N GLY A 305 -38.32 6.80 6.19
CA GLY A 305 -37.93 8.01 6.91
C GLY A 305 -36.46 8.40 6.77
N VAL A 306 -35.66 7.69 5.97
CA VAL A 306 -34.34 8.18 5.51
C VAL A 306 -34.56 9.26 4.46
N GLU A 307 -34.08 10.47 4.75
CA GLU A 307 -34.21 11.67 3.90
C GLU A 307 -32.88 12.02 3.23
N ARG A 308 -31.76 11.89 3.95
CA ARG A 308 -30.40 12.14 3.45
C ARG A 308 -29.40 11.10 3.96
N VAL A 309 -28.56 10.60 3.07
CA VAL A 309 -27.40 9.76 3.36
C VAL A 309 -26.16 10.47 2.87
N VAL A 310 -25.17 10.71 3.72
CA VAL A 310 -23.85 11.19 3.32
C VAL A 310 -22.88 10.03 3.42
N LEU A 311 -22.25 9.67 2.32
CA LEU A 311 -21.21 8.64 2.25
C LEU A 311 -19.87 9.32 2.03
N VAL A 312 -18.94 9.15 2.97
CA VAL A 312 -17.60 9.72 2.90
C VAL A 312 -16.59 8.59 2.72
N ASP A 313 -15.97 8.51 1.56
CA ASP A 313 -14.93 7.52 1.25
C ASP A 313 -13.65 8.22 0.80
N LEU A 314 -12.48 7.68 1.15
CA LEU A 314 -11.20 8.30 0.85
C LEU A 314 -10.85 8.19 -0.64
N ASP A 315 -11.20 7.07 -1.28
CA ASP A 315 -10.74 6.75 -2.63
C ASP A 315 -11.87 6.95 -3.65
N PRO A 316 -11.84 8.02 -4.48
CA PRO A 316 -12.89 8.25 -5.48
C PRO A 316 -13.05 7.08 -6.43
N ARG A 317 -11.97 6.34 -6.72
CA ARG A 317 -12.02 5.25 -7.67
C ARG A 317 -12.92 4.11 -7.19
N VAL A 318 -12.98 3.85 -5.89
CA VAL A 318 -13.88 2.83 -5.32
C VAL A 318 -15.33 3.24 -5.58
N THR A 319 -15.70 4.47 -5.24
CA THR A 319 -17.08 4.95 -5.43
C THR A 319 -17.49 5.03 -6.90
N GLU A 320 -16.58 5.43 -7.80
CA GLU A 320 -16.81 5.42 -9.25
C GLU A 320 -17.03 4.00 -9.77
N LEU A 321 -16.19 3.05 -9.35
CA LEU A 321 -16.31 1.65 -9.76
C LEU A 321 -17.66 1.06 -9.37
N PHE A 322 -18.11 1.31 -8.14
CA PHE A 322 -19.38 0.76 -7.63
C PHE A 322 -20.62 1.57 -8.00
N ARG A 323 -20.45 2.74 -8.65
CA ARG A 323 -21.54 3.53 -9.21
C ARG A 323 -21.71 3.31 -10.71
N ASP A 324 -20.61 3.42 -11.46
CA ASP A 324 -20.65 3.55 -12.92
C ASP A 324 -20.53 2.20 -13.64
N ASN A 325 -19.90 1.20 -13.02
CA ASN A 325 -19.82 -0.15 -13.60
C ASN A 325 -21.15 -0.89 -13.37
N GLY A 326 -21.88 -1.18 -14.46
CA GLY A 326 -23.20 -1.81 -14.37
C GLY A 326 -23.24 -3.14 -13.60
N THR A 327 -22.17 -3.92 -13.61
CA THR A 327 -22.08 -5.19 -12.86
C THR A 327 -21.88 -4.94 -11.37
N LEU A 328 -20.94 -4.06 -11.00
CA LEU A 328 -20.63 -3.77 -9.59
C LEU A 328 -21.74 -2.93 -8.94
N ALA A 329 -22.30 -1.96 -9.66
CA ALA A 329 -23.45 -1.19 -9.22
C ALA A 329 -24.69 -2.07 -8.98
N ALA A 330 -24.84 -3.18 -9.73
CA ALA A 330 -25.93 -4.11 -9.46
C ALA A 330 -25.79 -4.81 -8.09
N LEU A 331 -24.57 -4.98 -7.57
CA LEU A 331 -24.33 -5.64 -6.27
C LEU A 331 -24.85 -4.79 -5.10
N ASN A 332 -24.64 -3.48 -5.14
CA ASN A 332 -25.21 -2.54 -4.17
C ASN A 332 -26.64 -2.12 -4.51
N GLY A 333 -27.28 -2.72 -5.52
CA GLY A 333 -28.64 -2.38 -5.93
C GLY A 333 -28.77 -0.96 -6.49
N ARG A 334 -27.68 -0.39 -7.02
CA ARG A 334 -27.55 1.00 -7.46
C ARG A 334 -27.82 2.02 -6.35
N ALA A 335 -27.50 1.68 -5.11
CA ALA A 335 -27.65 2.57 -3.96
C ALA A 335 -26.91 3.91 -4.13
N LEU A 336 -25.76 3.90 -4.81
CA LEU A 336 -24.93 5.08 -5.05
C LEU A 336 -25.53 6.08 -6.05
N ASP A 337 -26.62 5.70 -6.74
CA ASP A 337 -27.41 6.55 -7.64
C ASP A 337 -28.68 7.12 -6.97
N ASP A 338 -28.98 6.73 -5.72
CA ASP A 338 -30.19 7.19 -5.04
C ASP A 338 -30.12 8.72 -4.81
N PRO A 339 -31.17 9.49 -5.14
CA PRO A 339 -31.15 10.96 -4.99
C PRO A 339 -31.03 11.43 -3.54
N ARG A 340 -31.25 10.56 -2.56
CA ARG A 340 -31.03 10.85 -1.13
C ARG A 340 -29.57 10.72 -0.73
N LEU A 341 -28.72 10.12 -1.56
CA LEU A 341 -27.32 9.83 -1.26
C LEU A 341 -26.37 10.87 -1.86
N GLU A 342 -25.53 11.44 -1.01
CA GLU A 342 -24.44 12.35 -1.36
C GLU A 342 -23.10 11.62 -1.13
N ILE A 343 -22.28 11.48 -2.17
CA ILE A 343 -20.91 10.95 -2.05
C ILE A 343 -19.94 12.12 -1.87
N ARG A 344 -19.06 12.01 -0.87
CA ARG A 344 -17.93 12.90 -0.67
C ARG A 344 -16.63 12.09 -0.66
N ASN A 345 -15.74 12.43 -1.58
CA ASN A 345 -14.43 11.78 -1.66
C ASN A 345 -13.39 12.59 -0.88
N GLU A 346 -13.30 12.35 0.42
CA GLU A 346 -12.43 13.09 1.35
C GLU A 346 -12.02 12.22 2.56
N ASP A 347 -11.01 12.67 3.33
CA ASP A 347 -10.57 11.95 4.53
C ASP A 347 -11.63 12.03 5.64
N ALA A 348 -12.12 10.89 6.09
CA ALA A 348 -13.12 10.78 7.17
C ALA A 348 -12.71 11.53 8.45
N TRP A 349 -11.41 11.59 8.77
CA TRP A 349 -10.89 12.35 9.91
C TRP A 349 -11.09 13.86 9.73
N LEU A 350 -10.85 14.38 8.52
CA LEU A 350 -11.07 15.79 8.22
C LEU A 350 -12.57 16.09 8.24
N PHE A 351 -13.38 15.27 7.58
CA PHE A 351 -14.84 15.40 7.58
C PHE A 351 -15.41 15.43 9.01
N ALA A 352 -15.00 14.48 9.86
CA ALA A 352 -15.44 14.39 11.25
C ALA A 352 -15.06 15.63 12.07
N ARG A 353 -14.05 16.41 11.67
CA ARG A 353 -13.60 17.61 12.39
C ARG A 353 -14.16 18.91 11.82
N GLU A 354 -14.41 18.96 10.52
CA GLU A 354 -14.76 20.19 9.79
C GLU A 354 -16.24 20.31 9.46
N SER A 355 -16.96 19.19 9.33
CA SER A 355 -18.40 19.23 9.04
C SER A 355 -19.18 19.82 10.23
N ASP A 356 -20.13 20.72 10.01
CA ASP A 356 -21.06 21.17 11.06
C ASP A 356 -22.39 20.41 11.03
N GLN A 357 -22.49 19.38 10.19
CA GLN A 357 -23.73 18.62 10.02
C GLN A 357 -23.97 17.68 11.20
N VAL A 358 -25.23 17.60 11.63
CA VAL A 358 -25.68 16.68 12.68
C VAL A 358 -26.41 15.51 12.05
N PHE A 359 -26.12 14.30 12.53
CA PHE A 359 -26.66 13.05 12.03
C PHE A 359 -27.44 12.30 13.11
N ASP A 360 -28.48 11.60 12.71
CA ASP A 360 -29.24 10.71 13.58
C ASP A 360 -28.56 9.35 13.74
N VAL A 361 -27.95 8.86 12.66
CA VAL A 361 -27.22 7.59 12.65
C VAL A 361 -25.87 7.77 11.97
N VAL A 362 -24.81 7.23 12.58
CA VAL A 362 -23.46 7.20 12.01
C VAL A 362 -23.00 5.76 11.90
N ILE A 363 -22.61 5.33 10.70
CA ILE A 363 -22.10 4.00 10.40
C ILE A 363 -20.63 4.13 10.02
N LEU A 364 -19.76 3.47 10.78
CA LEU A 364 -18.32 3.41 10.52
C LEU A 364 -18.02 2.06 9.86
N ASP A 365 -17.96 2.07 8.54
CA ASP A 365 -17.64 0.92 7.69
C ASP A 365 -16.21 1.06 7.16
N LEU A 366 -15.27 1.03 8.12
CA LEU A 366 -13.86 1.33 7.89
C LEU A 366 -13.04 0.03 7.77
N PRO A 367 -11.94 0.03 6.99
CA PRO A 367 -11.01 -1.09 6.96
C PRO A 367 -10.40 -1.39 8.32
N ASP A 368 -9.86 -2.60 8.48
CA ASP A 368 -9.17 -2.99 9.70
C ASP A 368 -7.94 -2.09 9.99
N PRO A 369 -7.72 -1.69 11.25
CA PRO A 369 -6.60 -0.83 11.64
C PRO A 369 -5.27 -1.61 11.68
N ARG A 370 -4.74 -1.96 10.50
CA ARG A 370 -3.46 -2.70 10.35
C ARG A 370 -2.24 -1.80 10.21
N ASP A 371 -2.47 -0.53 9.94
CA ASP A 371 -1.43 0.51 9.84
C ASP A 371 -1.85 1.78 10.61
N PHE A 372 -0.91 2.72 10.73
CA PHE A 372 -1.14 3.97 11.46
C PHE A 372 -2.22 4.86 10.80
N ALA A 373 -2.30 4.87 9.47
CA ALA A 373 -3.22 5.73 8.73
C ALA A 373 -4.69 5.34 8.98
N VAL A 374 -4.98 4.04 9.08
CA VAL A 374 -6.31 3.54 9.44
C VAL A 374 -6.51 3.53 10.96
N SER A 375 -5.48 3.21 11.75
CA SER A 375 -5.57 3.16 13.22
C SER A 375 -5.99 4.49 13.85
N LYS A 376 -5.63 5.63 13.24
CA LYS A 376 -6.08 6.95 13.71
C LYS A 376 -7.61 7.04 13.78
N LEU A 377 -8.33 6.37 12.87
CA LEU A 377 -9.80 6.36 12.82
C LEU A 377 -10.44 5.52 13.93
N TYR A 378 -9.64 4.86 14.77
CA TYR A 378 -10.08 4.10 15.95
C TYR A 378 -9.64 4.75 17.27
N SER A 379 -9.47 6.07 17.27
CA SER A 379 -9.00 6.87 18.41
C SER A 379 -10.11 7.72 19.04
N ARG A 380 -9.86 8.21 20.26
CA ARG A 380 -10.82 9.10 20.96
C ARG A 380 -10.92 10.45 20.25
N GLU A 381 -9.83 10.89 19.66
CA GLU A 381 -9.69 12.13 18.92
C GLU A 381 -10.53 12.10 17.63
N PHE A 382 -10.73 10.92 17.03
CA PHE A 382 -11.68 10.73 15.92
C PHE A 382 -13.12 10.62 16.40
N TYR A 383 -13.37 9.83 17.46
CA TYR A 383 -14.74 9.60 17.93
C TYR A 383 -15.39 10.82 18.60
N ALA A 384 -14.63 11.64 19.33
CA ALA A 384 -15.21 12.77 20.06
C ALA A 384 -15.89 13.80 19.14
N PRO A 385 -15.27 14.26 18.03
CA PRO A 385 -15.95 15.11 17.05
C PRO A 385 -17.19 14.47 16.42
N LEU A 386 -17.19 13.14 16.20
CA LEU A 386 -18.37 12.43 15.70
C LEU A 386 -19.52 12.46 16.71
N MET A 387 -19.22 12.31 18.00
CA MET A 387 -20.25 12.45 19.02
C MET A 387 -20.81 13.87 19.06
N GLU A 388 -20.01 14.92 18.86
CA GLU A 388 -20.53 16.29 18.79
C GLU A 388 -21.48 16.52 17.61
N ARG A 389 -21.34 15.71 16.55
CA ARG A 389 -22.19 15.69 15.35
C ARG A 389 -23.31 14.67 15.40
N LEU A 390 -23.45 13.94 16.50
CA LEU A 390 -24.55 13.00 16.68
C LEU A 390 -25.71 13.72 17.34
N SER A 391 -26.94 13.45 16.88
CA SER A 391 -28.13 13.93 17.58
C SER A 391 -28.14 13.38 19.03
N PRO A 392 -28.76 14.06 20.00
CA PRO A 392 -28.66 13.67 21.42
C PRO A 392 -29.12 12.23 21.76
N ARG A 393 -29.88 11.61 20.85
CA ARG A 393 -30.36 10.23 20.94
C ARG A 393 -29.97 9.40 19.72
N GLY A 394 -29.03 9.89 18.92
CA GLY A 394 -28.53 9.21 17.76
C GLY A 394 -27.75 7.95 18.15
N VAL A 395 -27.50 7.13 17.13
CA VAL A 395 -26.79 5.86 17.29
C VAL A 395 -25.59 5.85 16.36
N VAL A 396 -24.44 5.44 16.89
CA VAL A 396 -23.25 5.11 16.10
C VAL A 396 -23.11 3.61 16.07
N VAL A 397 -22.65 3.06 14.95
CA VAL A 397 -22.18 1.70 14.85
C VAL A 397 -20.82 1.65 14.17
N THR A 398 -19.95 0.76 14.64
CA THR A 398 -18.65 0.53 14.03
C THR A 398 -18.34 -0.96 13.98
N GLN A 399 -17.62 -1.37 12.93
CA GLN A 399 -16.98 -2.67 12.89
C GLN A 399 -15.77 -2.69 13.85
N GLY A 400 -15.54 -3.81 14.55
CA GLY A 400 -14.49 -3.93 15.56
C GLY A 400 -13.44 -5.02 15.29
N GLY A 401 -13.47 -5.65 14.11
CA GLY A 401 -12.71 -6.85 13.80
C GLY A 401 -13.16 -8.07 14.60
N SER A 402 -12.40 -9.16 14.53
CA SER A 402 -12.77 -10.42 15.18
C SER A 402 -12.54 -10.39 16.70
N PRO A 403 -13.55 -10.64 17.55
CA PRO A 403 -13.37 -10.76 19.00
C PRO A 403 -12.61 -12.03 19.41
N VAL A 404 -12.48 -13.00 18.50
CA VAL A 404 -11.76 -14.27 18.71
C VAL A 404 -10.33 -14.18 18.20
N PHE A 405 -10.15 -13.85 16.91
CA PHE A 405 -8.82 -13.82 16.27
C PHE A 405 -8.05 -12.55 16.56
N ALA A 406 -8.73 -11.40 16.64
CA ALA A 406 -8.16 -10.08 16.89
C ALA A 406 -8.66 -9.51 18.24
N ARG A 407 -8.79 -10.38 19.25
CA ARG A 407 -9.40 -10.08 20.56
C ARG A 407 -8.88 -8.78 21.18
N GLU A 408 -7.56 -8.57 21.17
CA GLU A 408 -6.97 -7.36 21.78
C GLU A 408 -7.33 -6.09 21.03
N ALA A 409 -7.40 -6.14 19.70
CA ALA A 409 -7.83 -5.02 18.87
C ALA A 409 -9.31 -4.71 19.15
N PHE A 410 -10.19 -5.73 19.11
CA PHE A 410 -11.62 -5.57 19.40
C PHE A 410 -11.87 -4.91 20.76
N TRP A 411 -11.27 -5.43 21.84
CA TRP A 411 -11.44 -4.83 23.18
C TRP A 411 -10.72 -3.49 23.35
N SER A 412 -9.73 -3.18 22.51
CA SER A 412 -9.15 -1.83 22.47
C SER A 412 -10.12 -0.83 21.87
N VAL A 413 -10.84 -1.18 20.79
CA VAL A 413 -11.93 -0.36 20.24
C VAL A 413 -13.02 -0.10 21.28
N VAL A 414 -13.46 -1.14 22.01
CA VAL A 414 -14.43 -1.00 23.12
C VAL A 414 -13.93 -0.02 24.18
N ARG A 415 -12.65 -0.11 24.57
CA ARG A 415 -12.04 0.78 25.56
C ARG A 415 -11.88 2.21 25.07
N THR A 416 -11.58 2.41 23.79
CA THR A 416 -11.53 3.73 23.16
C THR A 416 -12.89 4.40 23.23
N TRP A 417 -13.95 3.71 22.80
CA TRP A 417 -15.31 4.24 22.88
C TRP A 417 -15.75 4.52 24.32
N THR A 418 -15.45 3.60 25.26
CA THR A 418 -15.76 3.80 26.68
C THR A 418 -15.09 5.05 27.26
N GLY A 419 -13.90 5.40 26.75
CA GLY A 419 -13.15 6.59 27.16
C GLY A 419 -13.43 7.84 26.33
N THR A 420 -14.30 7.75 25.32
CA THR A 420 -14.72 8.90 24.50
C THR A 420 -15.75 9.72 25.28
N ARG A 421 -15.65 11.05 25.18
CA ARG A 421 -16.53 11.96 25.91
C ARG A 421 -17.97 11.86 25.41
N ASN A 422 -18.94 11.94 26.33
CA ASN A 422 -20.34 12.13 26.01
C ASN A 422 -20.67 13.65 26.01
N PRO A 423 -20.87 14.28 24.84
CA PRO A 423 -21.17 15.72 24.78
C PRO A 423 -22.59 16.05 25.24
N ALA A 424 -23.58 15.16 25.02
CA ALA A 424 -24.96 15.39 25.49
C ALA A 424 -25.10 15.24 27.01
N ARG A 425 -24.23 14.46 27.67
CA ARG A 425 -24.23 14.26 29.12
C ARG A 425 -22.80 14.31 29.70
N PRO A 426 -22.24 15.51 29.91
CA PRO A 426 -20.90 15.66 30.47
C PRO A 426 -20.75 14.93 31.82
N GLY A 427 -19.67 14.15 31.96
CA GLY A 427 -19.39 13.35 33.16
C GLY A 427 -20.02 11.96 33.18
N GLN A 428 -20.95 11.66 32.26
CA GLN A 428 -21.45 10.31 32.05
C GLN A 428 -20.70 9.61 30.91
N ARG A 429 -20.65 8.28 30.97
CA ARG A 429 -20.08 7.46 29.89
C ARG A 429 -21.08 7.35 28.75
N LEU A 430 -20.58 7.01 27.57
CA LEU A 430 -21.43 6.55 26.47
C LEU A 430 -22.03 5.18 26.83
N THR A 431 -23.19 4.87 26.25
CA THR A 431 -23.80 3.54 26.36
C THR A 431 -23.35 2.72 25.16
N LEU A 432 -22.81 1.53 25.39
CA LEU A 432 -22.25 0.67 24.35
C LEU A 432 -22.85 -0.73 24.42
N VAL A 433 -23.09 -1.34 23.26
CA VAL A 433 -23.46 -2.75 23.12
C VAL A 433 -22.54 -3.39 22.08
N PRO A 434 -21.52 -4.16 22.51
CA PRO A 434 -20.77 -5.01 21.60
C PRO A 434 -21.59 -6.24 21.22
N TYR A 435 -21.51 -6.65 19.96
CA TYR A 435 -22.14 -7.86 19.44
C TYR A 435 -21.26 -8.44 18.33
N HIS A 436 -21.54 -9.65 17.91
CA HIS A 436 -20.74 -10.32 16.89
C HIS A 436 -21.59 -11.32 16.10
N THR A 437 -21.10 -11.68 14.93
CA THR A 437 -21.73 -12.70 14.09
C THR A 437 -20.72 -13.40 13.20
N TYR A 438 -21.08 -14.59 12.72
CA TYR A 438 -20.20 -15.36 11.84
C TYR A 438 -20.41 -15.03 10.37
N ILE A 439 -19.35 -14.53 9.73
CA ILE A 439 -19.30 -14.16 8.33
C ILE A 439 -18.26 -15.07 7.66
N PRO A 440 -18.64 -16.04 6.81
CA PRO A 440 -17.74 -17.07 6.28
C PRO A 440 -16.38 -16.57 5.76
N SER A 441 -16.36 -15.43 5.07
CA SER A 441 -15.16 -14.83 4.49
C SER A 441 -14.26 -14.11 5.50
N PHE A 442 -14.78 -13.75 6.67
CA PHE A 442 -14.09 -12.99 7.72
C PHE A 442 -13.92 -13.76 9.05
N GLY A 443 -14.66 -14.85 9.24
CA GLY A 443 -14.77 -15.57 10.51
C GLY A 443 -15.80 -14.95 11.46
N ASP A 444 -15.55 -15.09 12.76
CA ASP A 444 -16.37 -14.45 13.80
C ASP A 444 -16.02 -12.96 13.85
N TRP A 445 -16.99 -12.10 13.51
CA TRP A 445 -16.78 -10.66 13.31
C TRP A 445 -17.57 -9.82 14.31
N GLY A 446 -16.90 -8.84 14.91
CA GLY A 446 -17.45 -8.02 15.97
C GLY A 446 -17.89 -6.64 15.49
N PHE A 447 -18.91 -6.10 16.17
CA PHE A 447 -19.47 -4.78 15.96
C PHE A 447 -19.75 -4.12 17.30
N LEU A 448 -19.83 -2.79 17.31
CA LEU A 448 -20.16 -2.01 18.50
C LEU A 448 -21.22 -0.96 18.16
N MET A 449 -22.37 -1.02 18.82
CA MET A 449 -23.31 0.09 18.85
C MET A 449 -22.99 1.03 20.01
N VAL A 450 -23.12 2.33 19.78
CA VAL A 450 -22.84 3.38 20.76
C VAL A 450 -23.94 4.44 20.69
N THR A 451 -24.38 4.93 21.85
CA THR A 451 -25.28 6.08 21.93
C THR A 451 -24.89 7.02 23.07
N GLN A 452 -25.30 8.27 22.94
CA GLN A 452 -25.20 9.28 24.01
C GLN A 452 -26.31 9.14 25.05
N ASP A 453 -27.39 8.41 24.71
CA ASP A 453 -28.52 8.16 25.59
C ASP A 453 -28.17 7.17 26.72
N CYS A 454 -28.96 7.18 27.79
CA CYS A 454 -28.72 6.28 28.94
C CYS A 454 -29.00 4.80 28.61
N SER A 455 -29.77 4.54 27.55
CA SER A 455 -30.10 3.21 27.06
C SER A 455 -30.48 3.27 25.59
N PHE A 456 -30.33 2.14 24.90
CA PHE A 456 -30.96 1.98 23.59
C PHE A 456 -32.48 1.84 23.74
N ARG A 457 -33.24 2.25 22.72
CA ARG A 457 -34.69 2.04 22.67
C ARG A 457 -35.02 0.61 22.27
N GLU A 458 -36.27 0.18 22.49
CA GLU A 458 -36.74 -1.04 21.86
C GLU A 458 -36.59 -0.92 20.33
N PRO A 459 -36.07 -1.97 19.66
CA PRO A 459 -35.81 -1.92 18.24
C PRO A 459 -37.12 -1.80 17.45
N ALA A 460 -37.13 -0.92 16.47
CA ALA A 460 -38.18 -0.88 15.46
C ALA A 460 -38.19 -2.18 14.63
N ALA A 461 -39.34 -2.50 14.01
CA ALA A 461 -39.43 -3.60 13.08
C ALA A 461 -38.45 -3.41 11.91
N LEU A 462 -37.77 -4.49 11.54
CA LEU A 462 -36.84 -4.50 10.42
C LEU A 462 -37.57 -4.30 9.08
N PRO A 463 -36.90 -3.73 8.06
CA PRO A 463 -37.44 -3.66 6.70
C PRO A 463 -37.82 -5.05 6.16
N SER A 464 -38.71 -5.09 5.17
CA SER A 464 -38.99 -6.35 4.46
C SER A 464 -37.76 -6.81 3.66
N CYS A 465 -37.56 -8.13 3.56
CA CYS A 465 -36.54 -8.78 2.72
C CYS A 465 -35.08 -8.72 3.23
N VAL A 466 -34.88 -8.59 4.54
CA VAL A 466 -33.59 -8.88 5.21
C VAL A 466 -33.32 -10.39 5.14
N LYS A 467 -32.07 -10.81 4.90
CA LYS A 467 -31.72 -12.21 4.64
C LYS A 467 -31.14 -12.94 5.85
N TYR A 468 -30.57 -12.21 6.80
CA TYR A 468 -29.75 -12.75 7.88
C TYR A 468 -30.15 -12.24 9.27
N VAL A 469 -30.30 -10.93 9.45
CA VAL A 469 -30.72 -10.37 10.74
C VAL A 469 -32.22 -10.59 10.94
N SER A 470 -32.62 -11.14 12.09
CA SER A 470 -34.00 -11.56 12.38
C SER A 470 -34.47 -11.13 13.76
#